data_AF-A0A8S3XU37-F1
#
_entry.id   AF-A0A8S3XU37-F1
#
_cell.length_a   1.000
_cell.length_b   1.000
_cell.length_c   1.000
_cell.angle_alpha   90.00
_cell.angle_beta   90.00
_cell.angle_gamma   90.00
#
_symmetry.space_group_name_H-M   'P 1'
#
loop_
_entity.id
_entity.type
_entity.pdbx_description
1 polymer ?
#
loop_
_entity_poly.entity_id
_entity_poly.type
_entity_poly.pdbx_seq_one_letter_code
_entity_poly.pdbx_strand_id
1 'polypeptide(L)'
;MLYRIMKNKKKNENISTEEKVEQLVENVNTQKREEIKERLMFGEILSRSVGEGYKCLRKKDKKEFSNVVMTEKEKFKKYKLLTQTKIFTVRDKKENKTAKTENLKEQLILEFFDDEEMTRIAADKKNITKNQIRKQKRYLTDTLTNLYKKFTHNSNVEVTYQRLYKYRPLWVLYPKESSEKVQEIRVLAKFILMSIC
;
A
#
# COMPACT_ATOMS: atom_id res chain seq x y z
N MET A 1 -30.62 -35.56 -1.37
CA MET A 1 -31.22 -34.28 -1.84
C MET A 1 -30.15 -33.19 -1.88
N LEU A 2 -29.59 -32.87 -3.04
CA LEU A 2 -28.83 -31.62 -3.25
C LEU A 2 -29.08 -31.14 -4.68
N TYR A 3 -29.97 -30.15 -4.83
CA TYR A 3 -30.37 -29.57 -6.11
C TYR A 3 -29.19 -28.79 -6.73
N ARG A 4 -28.70 -29.28 -7.87
CA ARG A 4 -27.71 -28.60 -8.70
C ARG A 4 -28.41 -27.46 -9.43
N ILE A 5 -28.23 -26.22 -8.97
CA ILE A 5 -28.73 -25.03 -9.66
C ILE A 5 -27.98 -24.94 -11.00
N MET A 6 -28.62 -25.40 -12.07
CA MET A 6 -28.19 -25.20 -13.45
C MET A 6 -28.26 -23.70 -13.75
N LYS A 7 -27.12 -23.02 -13.70
CA LYS A 7 -26.99 -21.69 -14.30
C LYS A 7 -27.09 -21.85 -15.81
N ASN A 8 -28.29 -21.63 -16.36
CA ASN A 8 -28.49 -21.42 -17.79
C ASN A 8 -27.68 -20.18 -18.22
N LYS A 9 -26.45 -20.40 -18.69
CA LYS A 9 -25.77 -19.47 -19.59
C LYS A 9 -26.54 -19.51 -20.91
N LYS A 10 -27.58 -18.67 -21.05
CA LYS A 10 -28.08 -18.33 -22.39
C LYS A 10 -26.90 -17.74 -23.15
N LYS A 11 -26.44 -18.47 -24.18
CA LYS A 11 -25.63 -17.94 -25.26
C LYS A 11 -26.46 -16.79 -25.85
N ASN A 12 -26.05 -15.54 -25.61
CA ASN A 12 -26.58 -14.43 -26.39
C ASN A 12 -25.86 -14.47 -27.73
N GLU A 13 -26.53 -15.08 -28.70
CA GLU A 13 -26.36 -14.80 -30.11
C GLU A 13 -26.54 -13.29 -30.35
N ASN A 14 -26.01 -12.79 -31.46
CA ASN A 14 -25.84 -11.38 -31.82
C ASN A 14 -27.18 -10.60 -31.91
N ILE A 15 -27.86 -10.38 -30.79
CA ILE A 15 -29.06 -9.57 -30.69
C ILE A 15 -28.64 -8.11 -30.86
N SER A 16 -29.31 -7.40 -31.77
CA SER A 16 -29.07 -5.99 -32.02
C SER A 16 -29.36 -5.19 -30.74
N THR A 17 -28.62 -4.10 -30.53
CA THR A 17 -28.83 -3.20 -29.38
C THR A 17 -30.29 -2.74 -29.29
N GLU A 18 -30.93 -2.55 -30.45
CA GLU A 18 -32.32 -2.12 -30.58
C GLU A 18 -33.31 -3.20 -30.12
N GLU A 19 -33.13 -4.44 -30.57
CA GLU A 19 -33.98 -5.58 -30.19
C GLU A 19 -33.95 -5.84 -28.68
N LYS A 20 -32.77 -5.70 -28.05
CA LYS A 20 -32.60 -5.85 -26.61
C LYS A 20 -33.33 -4.77 -25.83
N VAL A 21 -33.34 -3.53 -26.33
CA VAL A 21 -34.03 -2.41 -25.68
C VAL A 21 -35.54 -2.53 -25.90
N GLU A 22 -35.99 -2.97 -27.07
CA GLU A 22 -37.42 -3.14 -27.37
C GLU A 22 -38.09 -4.19 -26.47
N GLN A 23 -37.42 -5.32 -26.24
CA GLN A 23 -37.88 -6.34 -25.29
C GLN A 23 -38.03 -5.82 -23.85
N LEU A 24 -37.27 -4.81 -23.44
CA LEU A 24 -37.33 -4.22 -22.09
C LEU A 24 -38.42 -3.15 -21.96
N VAL A 25 -38.85 -2.57 -23.09
CA VAL A 25 -39.76 -1.41 -23.14
C VAL A 25 -41.19 -1.83 -23.54
N GLU A 26 -41.39 -3.10 -23.88
CA GLU A 26 -42.67 -3.67 -24.34
C GLU A 26 -43.83 -3.50 -23.34
N ASN A 27 -43.55 -3.44 -22.04
CA ASN A 27 -44.55 -3.36 -20.96
C ASN A 27 -44.65 -1.96 -20.30
N VAL A 28 -44.07 -0.91 -20.88
CA VAL A 28 -43.98 0.42 -20.26
C VAL A 28 -45.02 1.39 -20.83
N ASN A 29 -45.67 2.16 -19.95
CA ASN A 29 -46.73 3.12 -20.29
C ASN A 29 -46.28 4.11 -21.40
N THR A 30 -47.15 4.32 -22.38
CA THR A 30 -46.86 4.89 -23.71
C THR A 30 -46.29 6.32 -23.69
N GLN A 31 -46.66 7.13 -22.70
CA GLN A 31 -46.22 8.54 -22.61
C GLN A 31 -44.73 8.76 -22.28
N LYS A 32 -44.05 7.78 -21.64
CA LYS A 32 -42.61 7.89 -21.30
C LYS A 32 -41.75 6.86 -22.03
N ARG A 33 -42.35 6.13 -22.97
CA ARG A 33 -41.72 4.99 -23.66
C ARG A 33 -40.50 5.41 -24.47
N GLU A 34 -40.61 6.52 -25.20
CA GLU A 34 -39.55 7.05 -26.05
C GLU A 34 -38.37 7.56 -25.23
N GLU A 35 -38.61 8.36 -24.19
CA GLU A 35 -37.56 8.84 -23.28
C GLU A 35 -36.80 7.68 -22.61
N ILE A 36 -37.51 6.61 -22.25
CA ILE A 36 -36.92 5.42 -21.65
C ILE A 36 -36.12 4.63 -22.69
N LYS A 37 -36.63 4.50 -23.93
CA LYS A 37 -35.95 3.84 -25.05
C LYS A 37 -34.62 4.54 -25.36
N GLU A 38 -34.63 5.86 -25.49
CA GLU A 38 -33.42 6.65 -25.75
C GLU A 38 -32.37 6.50 -24.65
N ARG A 39 -32.79 6.58 -23.37
CA ARG A 39 -31.88 6.42 -22.23
C ARG A 39 -31.28 5.03 -22.15
N LEU A 40 -32.06 3.99 -22.44
CA LEU A 40 -31.59 2.61 -22.47
C LEU A 40 -30.64 2.35 -23.63
N MET A 41 -30.98 2.84 -24.83
CA MET A 41 -30.13 2.78 -26.02
C MET A 41 -28.78 3.43 -25.75
N PHE A 42 -28.79 4.67 -25.22
CA PHE A 42 -27.57 5.38 -24.88
C PHE A 42 -26.71 4.60 -23.87
N GLY A 43 -27.33 4.04 -22.82
CA GLY A 43 -26.62 3.25 -21.81
C GLY A 43 -25.96 1.99 -22.36
N GLU A 44 -26.65 1.26 -23.24
CA GLU A 44 -26.13 0.05 -23.89
C GLU A 44 -24.99 0.38 -24.87
N ILE A 45 -25.15 1.39 -25.71
CA ILE A 45 -24.11 1.85 -26.64
C ILE A 45 -22.86 2.28 -25.87
N LEU A 46 -23.04 3.08 -24.81
CA LEU A 46 -21.94 3.54 -23.97
C LEU A 46 -21.22 2.36 -23.29
N SER A 47 -21.96 1.38 -22.75
CA SER A 47 -21.39 0.18 -22.14
C SER A 47 -20.54 -0.61 -23.13
N ARG A 48 -21.07 -0.83 -24.34
CA ARG A 48 -20.40 -1.57 -25.39
C ARG A 48 -19.12 -0.86 -25.86
N SER A 49 -19.22 0.42 -26.17
CA SER A 49 -18.09 1.25 -26.63
C SER A 49 -16.97 1.31 -25.59
N VAL A 50 -17.30 1.56 -24.33
CA VAL A 50 -16.33 1.57 -23.21
C VAL A 50 -15.68 0.19 -23.04
N GLY A 51 -16.46 -0.89 -23.16
CA GLY A 51 -15.96 -2.25 -23.03
C GLY A 51 -15.04 -2.70 -24.17
N GLU A 52 -15.40 -2.40 -25.42
CA GLU A 52 -14.60 -2.68 -26.61
C GLU A 52 -13.33 -1.83 -26.62
N GLY A 53 -13.46 -0.53 -26.35
CA GLY A 53 -12.33 0.38 -26.19
C GLY A 53 -11.31 -0.15 -25.18
N TYR A 54 -11.77 -0.53 -23.98
CA TYR A 54 -10.87 -1.08 -22.95
C TYR A 54 -10.16 -2.37 -23.36
N LYS A 55 -10.84 -3.28 -24.08
CA LYS A 55 -10.22 -4.53 -24.57
C LYS A 55 -9.06 -4.25 -25.51
N CYS A 56 -9.18 -3.22 -26.34
CA CYS A 56 -8.17 -2.81 -27.31
C CYS A 56 -7.00 -1.98 -26.71
N LEU A 57 -7.11 -1.53 -25.45
CA LEU A 57 -6.06 -0.72 -24.81
C LEU A 57 -4.82 -1.54 -24.40
N ARG A 58 -3.65 -0.89 -24.46
CA ARG A 58 -2.41 -1.44 -23.91
C ARG A 58 -2.40 -1.33 -22.39
N LYS A 59 -1.53 -2.11 -21.72
CA LYS A 59 -1.43 -2.11 -20.25
C LYS A 59 -1.16 -0.73 -19.64
N LYS A 60 -0.37 0.12 -20.30
CA LYS A 60 -0.08 1.50 -19.83
C LYS A 60 -1.33 2.38 -19.85
N ASP A 61 -2.06 2.33 -20.97
CA ASP A 61 -3.22 3.18 -21.23
C ASP A 61 -4.45 2.76 -20.42
N LYS A 62 -4.53 1.49 -20.01
CA LYS A 62 -5.60 0.97 -19.13
C LYS A 62 -5.67 1.71 -17.78
N LYS A 63 -4.52 2.14 -17.26
CA LYS A 63 -4.46 2.88 -15.98
C LYS A 63 -5.00 4.29 -16.14
N GLU A 64 -4.63 4.97 -17.21
CA GLU A 64 -5.10 6.31 -17.54
C GLU A 64 -6.61 6.30 -17.84
N PHE A 65 -7.07 5.33 -18.63
CA PHE A 65 -8.49 5.10 -18.89
C PHE A 65 -9.28 4.87 -17.59
N SER A 66 -8.76 4.03 -16.67
CA SER A 66 -9.40 3.82 -15.37
C SER A 66 -9.50 5.12 -14.57
N ASN A 67 -8.50 6.00 -14.63
CA ASN A 67 -8.55 7.27 -13.91
C ASN A 67 -9.63 8.18 -14.50
N VAL A 68 -9.71 8.30 -15.83
CA VAL A 68 -10.73 9.11 -16.52
C VAL A 68 -12.14 8.62 -16.19
N VAL A 69 -12.39 7.31 -16.23
CA VAL A 69 -13.69 6.71 -15.86
C VAL A 69 -14.06 7.03 -14.41
N MET A 70 -13.08 7.09 -13.51
CA MET A 70 -13.30 7.42 -12.10
C MET A 70 -13.49 8.92 -11.86
N THR A 71 -12.86 9.78 -12.64
CA THR A 71 -13.09 11.24 -12.63
C THR A 71 -14.52 11.56 -13.08
N GLU A 72 -15.02 10.88 -14.11
CA GLU A 72 -16.37 11.08 -14.64
C GLU A 72 -17.45 10.18 -14.01
N LYS A 73 -17.20 9.68 -12.80
CA LYS A 73 -18.03 8.68 -12.10
C LYS A 73 -19.53 9.00 -12.09
N GLU A 74 -19.92 10.26 -11.96
CA GLU A 74 -21.34 10.67 -11.92
C GLU A 74 -22.07 10.36 -13.23
N LYS A 75 -21.39 10.49 -14.39
CA LYS A 75 -21.96 10.11 -15.69
C LYS A 75 -22.22 8.61 -15.77
N PHE A 76 -21.28 7.78 -15.28
CA PHE A 76 -21.44 6.33 -15.22
C PHE A 76 -22.49 5.88 -14.19
N LYS A 77 -22.69 6.65 -13.12
CA LYS A 77 -23.74 6.40 -12.12
C LYS A 77 -25.13 6.65 -12.68
N LYS A 78 -25.31 7.73 -13.46
CA LYS A 78 -26.58 8.08 -14.14
C LYS A 78 -27.12 6.91 -14.98
N TYR A 79 -26.25 6.19 -15.66
CA TYR A 79 -26.62 5.05 -16.53
C TYR A 79 -26.44 3.68 -15.86
N LYS A 80 -26.23 3.62 -14.54
CA LYS A 80 -26.03 2.37 -13.77
C LYS A 80 -24.87 1.49 -14.29
N LEU A 81 -23.86 2.07 -14.92
CA LEU A 81 -22.72 1.36 -15.52
C LEU A 81 -21.59 1.06 -14.54
N LEU A 82 -21.62 1.64 -13.33
CA LEU A 82 -20.55 1.48 -12.33
C LEU A 82 -20.31 0.02 -11.87
N THR A 83 -21.32 -0.83 -11.95
CA THR A 83 -21.17 -2.26 -11.62
C THR A 83 -20.40 -3.01 -12.71
N GLN A 84 -20.51 -2.57 -13.96
CA GLN A 84 -19.82 -3.13 -15.12
C GLN A 84 -18.38 -2.61 -15.23
N THR A 85 -18.11 -1.38 -14.74
CA THR A 85 -16.76 -0.80 -14.74
C THR A 85 -15.82 -1.40 -13.70
N LYS A 86 -16.28 -2.32 -12.84
CA LYS A 86 -15.40 -3.08 -11.92
C LYS A 86 -14.29 -3.82 -12.65
N ILE A 87 -14.51 -4.22 -13.90
CA ILE A 87 -13.51 -4.89 -14.75
C ILE A 87 -12.33 -3.96 -15.06
N PHE A 88 -12.56 -2.64 -15.06
CA PHE A 88 -11.61 -1.62 -15.50
C PHE A 88 -10.99 -0.82 -14.35
N THR A 89 -11.60 -0.88 -13.15
CA THR A 89 -11.34 0.03 -12.03
C THR A 89 -10.77 -0.64 -10.78
N VAL A 90 -10.36 -1.92 -10.86
CA VAL A 90 -9.70 -2.58 -9.72
C VAL A 90 -8.35 -1.91 -9.47
N ARG A 91 -8.32 -0.91 -8.60
CA ARG A 91 -7.14 -0.62 -7.80
C ARG A 91 -6.89 -1.86 -6.95
N ASP A 92 -5.74 -2.50 -7.16
CA ASP A 92 -5.33 -3.67 -6.41
C ASP A 92 -5.41 -3.37 -4.91
N LYS A 93 -6.40 -3.96 -4.23
CA LYS A 93 -6.53 -3.92 -2.76
C LYS A 93 -5.29 -4.48 -2.03
N LYS A 94 -4.34 -5.10 -2.76
CA LYS A 94 -3.07 -5.60 -2.22
C LYS A 94 -2.20 -4.49 -1.64
N GLU A 95 -2.14 -3.31 -2.28
CA GLU A 95 -1.24 -2.22 -1.84
C GLU A 95 -1.58 -1.71 -0.44
N ASN A 96 -2.86 -1.68 -0.05
CA ASN A 96 -3.28 -1.17 1.26
C ASN A 96 -2.98 -2.13 2.42
N LYS A 97 -2.95 -3.45 2.17
CA LYS A 97 -2.62 -4.43 3.22
C LYS A 97 -1.13 -4.44 3.51
N THR A 98 -0.30 -4.41 2.46
CA THR A 98 1.16 -4.35 2.61
C THR A 98 1.58 -3.06 3.30
N ALA A 99 1.06 -1.90 2.87
CA ALA A 99 1.37 -0.61 3.50
C ALA A 99 1.03 -0.58 5.00
N LYS A 100 -0.08 -1.20 5.42
CA LYS A 100 -0.47 -1.25 6.84
C LYS A 100 0.49 -2.13 7.65
N THR A 101 0.87 -3.30 7.15
CA THR A 101 1.86 -4.17 7.83
C THR A 101 3.23 -3.52 7.88
N GLU A 102 3.63 -2.79 6.83
CA GLU A 102 4.90 -2.08 6.79
C GLU A 102 4.96 -0.94 7.82
N ASN A 103 3.89 -0.15 7.95
CA ASN A 103 3.79 0.89 8.98
C ASN A 103 3.94 0.32 10.41
N LEU A 104 3.36 -0.87 10.68
CA LEU A 104 3.49 -1.52 11.99
C LEU A 104 4.95 -1.92 12.28
N LYS A 105 5.66 -2.47 11.28
CA LYS A 105 7.08 -2.81 11.44
C LYS A 105 7.93 -1.57 11.72
N GLU A 106 7.63 -0.46 11.05
CA GLU A 106 8.32 0.81 11.28
C GLU A 106 8.08 1.34 12.69
N GLN A 107 6.84 1.30 13.18
CA GLN A 107 6.49 1.72 14.54
C GLN A 107 7.23 0.90 15.60
N LEU A 108 7.28 -0.42 15.46
CA LEU A 108 8.03 -1.29 16.39
C LEU A 108 9.52 -0.99 16.42
N ILE A 109 10.11 -0.65 15.27
CA ILE A 109 11.52 -0.23 15.19
C ILE A 109 11.72 1.10 15.94
N LEU A 110 10.79 2.05 15.79
CA LEU A 110 10.86 3.33 16.49
C LEU A 110 10.75 3.15 18.00
N GLU A 111 9.80 2.32 18.46
CA GLU A 111 9.62 1.99 19.88
C GLU A 111 10.88 1.33 20.46
N PHE A 112 11.48 0.39 19.72
CA PHE A 112 12.73 -0.26 20.13
C PHE A 112 13.88 0.74 20.34
N PHE A 113 13.97 1.78 19.52
CA PHE A 113 14.99 2.82 19.67
C PHE A 113 14.62 3.92 20.67
N ASP A 114 13.37 3.98 21.13
CA ASP A 114 12.95 4.86 22.22
C ASP A 114 13.20 4.22 23.60
N ASP A 115 13.53 2.93 23.66
CA ASP A 115 13.98 2.22 24.87
C ASP A 115 15.38 2.69 25.34
N GLU A 116 15.52 2.84 26.66
CA GLU A 116 16.76 3.24 27.33
C GLU A 116 17.82 2.13 27.33
N GLU A 117 17.41 0.86 27.28
CA GLU A 117 18.35 -0.27 27.19
C GLU A 117 19.10 -0.29 25.85
N MET A 118 18.45 0.19 24.79
CA MET A 118 18.97 0.18 23.42
C MET A 118 19.66 1.49 23.05
N THR A 119 19.20 2.59 23.65
CA THR A 119 19.73 3.92 23.39
C THR A 119 19.82 4.75 24.67
N ARG A 120 20.92 5.49 24.83
CA ARG A 120 21.08 6.43 25.93
C ARG A 120 20.87 7.85 25.46
N ILE A 121 20.21 8.68 26.26
CA ILE A 121 20.07 10.11 25.99
C ILE A 121 21.45 10.77 26.05
N ALA A 122 21.72 11.64 25.09
CA ALA A 122 22.97 12.39 25.05
C ALA A 122 23.00 13.42 26.19
N ALA A 123 24.16 13.54 26.84
CA ALA A 123 24.36 14.49 27.93
C ALA A 123 24.21 15.96 27.45
N ASP A 124 24.50 16.23 26.18
CA ASP A 124 24.23 17.54 25.61
C ASP A 124 22.71 17.69 25.38
N LYS A 125 22.12 18.79 25.86
CA LYS A 125 20.71 19.17 25.64
C LYS A 125 20.43 19.56 24.17
N LYS A 126 21.19 19.00 23.22
CA LYS A 126 21.05 19.27 21.78
C LYS A 126 19.94 18.39 21.22
N ASN A 127 18.98 19.06 20.58
CA ASN A 127 17.87 18.42 19.90
C ASN A 127 18.14 18.32 18.40
N ILE A 128 17.68 17.25 17.77
CA ILE A 128 17.63 17.09 16.31
C ILE A 128 16.18 17.30 15.88
N THR A 129 15.99 18.16 14.88
CA THR A 129 14.67 18.46 14.30
C THR A 129 14.64 17.99 12.85
N LYS A 130 13.65 17.16 12.49
CA LYS A 130 13.37 16.77 11.10
C LYS A 130 11.88 16.51 10.92
N ASN A 131 11.32 16.96 9.80
CA ASN A 131 9.89 16.80 9.47
C ASN A 131 8.97 17.25 10.62
N GLN A 132 9.26 18.42 11.21
CA GLN A 132 8.54 19.00 12.36
C GLN A 132 8.62 18.18 13.67
N ILE A 133 9.34 17.06 13.69
CA ILE A 133 9.61 16.27 14.90
C ILE A 133 10.92 16.76 15.52
N ARG A 134 10.86 17.21 16.77
CA ARG A 134 12.03 17.63 17.57
C ARG A 134 12.25 16.63 18.71
N LYS A 135 13.39 15.94 18.69
CA LYS A 135 13.78 14.93 19.70
C LYS A 135 15.19 15.18 20.20
N GLN A 136 15.48 14.85 21.45
CA GLN A 136 16.84 14.93 22.00
C GLN A 136 17.73 13.87 21.36
N LYS A 137 19.01 14.21 21.16
CA LYS A 137 20.01 13.26 20.68
C LYS A 137 20.09 12.05 21.60
N ARG A 138 20.24 10.88 20.99
CA ARG A 138 20.48 9.60 21.65
C ARG A 138 21.66 8.89 21.00
N TYR A 139 22.35 8.08 21.78
CA TYR A 139 23.44 7.23 21.31
C TYR A 139 23.08 5.76 21.48
N LEU A 140 23.45 4.94 20.51
CA LEU A 140 23.33 3.48 20.66
C LEU A 140 24.17 3.01 21.85
N THR A 141 23.62 2.10 22.65
CA THR A 141 24.32 1.47 23.79
C THR A 141 25.34 0.41 23.33
N ASP A 142 25.09 -0.21 22.18
CA ASP A 142 25.93 -1.24 21.57
C ASP A 142 25.98 -1.05 20.03
N THR A 143 26.75 -1.89 19.35
CA THR A 143 26.74 -2.00 17.89
C THR A 143 25.35 -2.33 17.37
N LEU A 144 25.00 -1.75 16.22
CA LEU A 144 23.68 -1.99 15.61
C LEU A 144 23.45 -3.47 15.31
N THR A 145 24.51 -4.23 15.02
CA THR A 145 24.47 -5.68 14.80
C THR A 145 24.01 -6.43 16.05
N ASN A 146 24.51 -6.07 17.22
CA ASN A 146 24.09 -6.69 18.48
C ASN A 146 22.67 -6.29 18.85
N LEU A 147 22.33 -5.01 18.67
CA LEU A 147 20.96 -4.52 18.89
C LEU A 147 19.96 -5.19 17.95
N TYR A 148 20.35 -5.49 16.71
CA TYR A 148 19.52 -6.27 15.78
C TYR A 148 19.24 -7.68 16.30
N LYS A 149 20.25 -8.37 16.85
CA LYS A 149 20.05 -9.69 17.47
C LYS A 149 19.05 -9.61 18.65
N LYS A 150 19.16 -8.56 19.48
CA LYS A 150 18.20 -8.31 20.57
C LYS A 150 16.80 -8.04 20.03
N PHE A 151 16.67 -7.22 18.99
CA PHE A 151 15.41 -6.94 18.34
C PHE A 151 14.74 -8.23 17.82
N THR A 152 15.49 -9.09 17.13
CA THR A 152 14.96 -10.36 16.61
C THR A 152 14.61 -11.36 17.70
N HIS A 153 15.24 -11.27 18.87
CA HIS A 153 14.94 -12.14 20.01
C HIS A 153 13.68 -11.68 20.77
N ASN A 154 13.53 -10.35 20.94
CA ASN A 154 12.45 -9.77 21.72
C ASN A 154 11.17 -9.53 20.91
N SER A 155 11.27 -9.44 19.58
CA SER A 155 10.12 -9.18 18.71
C SER A 155 9.68 -10.44 17.95
N ASN A 156 8.37 -10.67 17.89
CA ASN A 156 7.76 -11.72 17.07
C ASN A 156 7.66 -11.33 15.58
N VAL A 157 8.43 -10.33 15.14
CA VAL A 157 8.30 -9.72 13.82
C VAL A 157 9.60 -9.86 13.05
N GLU A 158 9.50 -10.48 11.88
CA GLU A 158 10.63 -10.63 10.98
C GLU A 158 10.98 -9.28 10.32
N VAL A 159 12.09 -8.70 10.75
CA VAL A 159 12.68 -7.49 10.20
C VAL A 159 14.11 -7.84 9.80
N THR A 160 14.54 -7.43 8.61
CA THR A 160 15.93 -7.62 8.19
C THR A 160 16.85 -6.55 8.78
N TYR A 161 18.14 -6.85 8.93
CA TYR A 161 19.14 -5.90 9.42
C TYR A 161 19.14 -4.59 8.62
N GLN A 162 19.03 -4.68 7.29
CA GLN A 162 18.95 -3.52 6.39
C GLN A 162 17.74 -2.64 6.70
N ARG A 163 16.60 -3.26 7.04
CA ARG A 163 15.38 -2.53 7.39
C ARG A 163 15.54 -1.82 8.72
N LEU A 164 16.09 -2.50 9.75
CA LEU A 164 16.41 -1.86 11.03
C LEU A 164 17.35 -0.66 10.86
N TYR A 165 18.40 -0.80 10.05
CA TYR A 165 19.34 0.28 9.74
C TYR A 165 18.65 1.47 9.04
N LYS A 166 17.82 1.18 8.03
CA LYS A 166 17.11 2.22 7.25
C LYS A 166 16.11 3.00 8.09
N TYR A 167 15.40 2.32 8.98
CA TYR A 167 14.36 2.93 9.83
C TYR A 167 14.87 3.41 11.19
N ARG A 168 16.18 3.33 11.45
CA ARG A 168 16.77 3.94 12.64
C ARG A 168 16.45 5.44 12.65
N PRO A 169 15.90 5.97 13.76
CA PRO A 169 15.60 7.40 13.85
C PRO A 169 16.84 8.26 13.67
N LEU A 170 16.67 9.43 13.05
CA LEU A 170 17.78 10.36 12.83
C LEU A 170 18.39 10.87 14.14
N TRP A 171 17.59 10.95 15.21
CA TRP A 171 18.06 11.38 16.52
C TRP A 171 18.90 10.32 17.26
N VAL A 172 19.00 9.11 16.73
CA VAL A 172 19.82 8.01 17.28
C VAL A 172 21.11 7.90 16.47
N LEU A 173 22.22 8.20 17.14
CA LEU A 173 23.55 8.29 16.55
C LEU A 173 24.46 7.17 17.08
N TYR A 174 25.51 6.88 16.31
CA TYR A 174 26.63 6.12 16.86
C TYR A 174 27.35 6.99 17.89
N PRO A 175 27.76 6.42 19.04
CA PRO A 175 28.64 7.13 19.96
C PRO A 175 29.90 7.56 19.20
N LYS A 176 30.24 8.85 19.25
CA LYS A 176 31.52 9.32 18.71
C LYS A 176 32.65 8.75 19.57
N GLU A 177 33.70 8.23 18.93
CA GLU A 177 34.89 7.68 19.57
C GLU A 177 35.71 8.79 20.26
N SER A 178 35.16 9.46 21.29
CA SER A 178 35.85 10.52 22.03
C SER A 178 35.77 10.33 23.55
N SER A 179 35.71 9.08 24.02
CA SER A 179 35.96 8.79 25.43
C SER A 179 37.33 8.16 25.54
N GLU A 180 38.27 8.85 26.20
CA GLU A 180 39.64 8.37 26.51
C GLU A 180 39.63 6.91 26.98
N LYS A 181 38.61 6.52 27.75
CA LYS A 181 38.38 5.15 28.23
C LYS A 181 38.29 4.08 27.13
N VAL A 182 37.74 4.39 25.95
CA VAL A 182 37.65 3.43 24.83
C VAL A 182 39.00 3.31 24.10
N GLN A 183 39.79 4.38 24.08
CA GLN A 183 41.17 4.31 23.61
C GLN A 183 42.03 3.52 24.57
N GLU A 184 41.89 3.72 25.88
CA GLU A 184 42.56 2.94 26.92
C GLU A 184 42.21 1.45 26.82
N ILE A 185 40.93 1.10 26.64
CA ILE A 185 40.50 -0.30 26.46
C ILE A 185 41.06 -0.90 25.15
N ARG A 186 41.14 -0.14 24.05
CA ARG A 186 41.78 -0.61 22.80
C ARG A 186 43.29 -0.78 22.95
N VAL A 187 43.95 0.11 23.69
CA VAL A 187 45.39 0.01 24.00
C VAL A 187 45.65 -1.21 24.88
N LEU A 188 44.87 -1.42 25.94
CA LEU A 188 44.95 -2.59 26.79
C LEU A 188 44.65 -3.89 26.03
N ALA A 189 43.63 -3.90 25.16
CA ALA A 189 43.32 -5.06 24.33
C ALA A 189 44.44 -5.39 23.33
N LYS A 190 45.06 -4.37 22.70
CA LYS A 190 46.26 -4.57 21.85
C LYS A 190 47.44 -5.08 22.66
N PHE A 191 47.66 -4.57 23.87
CA PHE A 191 48.76 -4.97 24.73
C PHE A 191 48.62 -6.43 25.20
N ILE A 192 47.41 -6.83 25.58
CA ILE A 192 47.10 -8.22 25.94
C ILE A 192 47.28 -9.15 24.74
N LEU A 193 46.79 -8.77 23.56
CA LEU A 193 46.94 -9.58 22.34
C LEU A 193 48.40 -9.70 21.88
N MET A 194 49.22 -8.67 22.06
CA MET A 194 50.66 -8.72 21.75
C MET A 194 51.48 -9.47 22.80
N SER A 195 50.93 -9.72 23.99
CA SER A 195 51.60 -10.50 25.05
C SER A 195 51.25 -11.99 25.01
N ILE A 196 50.28 -12.38 24.18
CA ILE A 196 49.81 -13.76 23.99
C ILE A 196 50.36 -14.37 22.69
N CYS A 197 50.99 -13.58 21.83
CA CYS A 197 51.81 -14.03 20.70
C CYS A 197 53.30 -13.91 21.06
#